data_AF-A0A0C1L6B4-F1
#
_entry.id   AF-A0A0C1L6B4-F1
#
_cell.length_a   1.000
_cell.length_b   1.000
_cell.length_c   1.000
_cell.angle_alpha   90.00
_cell.angle_beta   90.00
_cell.angle_gamma   90.00
#
_symmetry.space_group_name_H-M   'P 1'
#
loop_
_entity.id
_entity.type
_entity.pdbx_description
1 polymer ?
#
loop_
_entity_poly.entity_id
_entity_poly.type
_entity_poly.pdbx_seq_one_letter_code
_entity_poly.pdbx_strand_id
1 'polypeptide(L)'
;MENNPTLIGYSVNTQRHVMSKQRRSFKVEEKLLILKQAEDEGIKQTLLQHHLSYSVLSRWRIKLEALHRLNSNALNTASQQELNLLIEENIRLRKIIAEQALELQINRERLNNLRSIGKS
;
A
#
# COMPACT_ATOMS: atom_id res chain seq x y z
N MET A 1 -56.92 -49.35 -26.50
CA MET A 1 -57.33 -48.09 -27.18
C MET A 1 -57.56 -47.10 -26.05
N GLU A 2 -56.83 -46.01 -25.79
CA GLU A 2 -55.81 -45.19 -26.46
C GLU A 2 -54.94 -44.56 -25.33
N ASN A 3 -53.62 -44.63 -25.39
CA ASN A 3 -52.64 -43.58 -25.77
C ASN A 3 -52.41 -42.39 -24.79
N ASN A 4 -51.37 -42.56 -23.93
CA ASN A 4 -50.24 -41.65 -23.63
C ASN A 4 -50.40 -40.27 -22.92
N PRO A 5 -49.32 -39.69 -22.32
CA PRO A 5 -49.32 -39.03 -21.02
C PRO A 5 -48.87 -37.54 -21.13
N THR A 6 -48.91 -36.76 -20.04
CA THR A 6 -48.25 -35.44 -20.02
C THR A 6 -47.28 -35.29 -18.86
N LEU A 7 -46.02 -35.35 -19.26
CA LEU A 7 -44.79 -34.99 -18.58
C LEU A 7 -44.71 -33.46 -18.42
N ILE A 8 -44.47 -32.93 -17.22
CA ILE A 8 -43.77 -31.64 -17.06
C ILE A 8 -42.79 -31.77 -15.88
N GLY A 9 -41.67 -32.44 -16.14
CA GLY A 9 -40.46 -32.26 -15.34
C GLY A 9 -39.75 -31.01 -15.86
N TYR A 10 -39.62 -29.99 -15.01
CA TYR A 10 -38.76 -28.84 -15.30
C TYR A 10 -37.30 -29.30 -15.25
N SER A 11 -36.76 -29.72 -16.40
CA SER A 11 -35.34 -29.93 -16.60
C SER A 11 -34.65 -28.56 -16.69
N VAL A 12 -34.00 -28.15 -15.59
CA VAL A 12 -33.04 -27.04 -15.59
C VAL A 12 -31.81 -27.46 -16.39
N ASN A 13 -31.79 -27.08 -17.67
CA ASN A 13 -30.65 -27.25 -18.57
C ASN A 13 -29.47 -26.40 -18.09
N THR A 14 -28.68 -26.92 -17.14
CA THR A 14 -27.32 -26.42 -16.91
C THR A 14 -26.42 -27.02 -17.97
N GLN A 15 -26.25 -26.31 -19.08
CA GLN A 15 -25.22 -26.64 -20.07
C GLN A 15 -23.84 -26.56 -19.37
N ARG A 16 -23.30 -27.71 -18.97
CA ARG A 16 -21.90 -27.83 -18.54
C ARG A 16 -21.02 -27.74 -19.78
N HIS A 17 -20.63 -26.52 -20.12
CA HIS A 17 -19.64 -26.29 -21.15
C HIS A 17 -18.29 -26.87 -20.68
N VAL A 18 -17.87 -27.99 -21.28
CA VAL A 18 -16.54 -28.57 -21.05
C VAL A 18 -15.53 -27.72 -21.80
N MET A 19 -15.09 -26.62 -21.18
CA MET A 19 -13.96 -25.85 -21.65
C MET A 19 -12.67 -26.64 -21.40
N SER A 20 -11.84 -26.78 -22.44
CA SER A 20 -10.52 -27.41 -22.39
C SER A 20 -9.74 -26.94 -21.14
N LYS A 21 -9.14 -27.91 -20.42
CA LYS A 21 -8.57 -27.74 -19.07
C LYS A 21 -7.27 -26.92 -19.01
N GLN A 22 -7.19 -25.76 -19.65
CA GLN A 22 -6.18 -24.78 -19.23
C GLN A 22 -6.67 -24.14 -17.93
N ARG A 23 -5.95 -24.40 -16.84
CA ARG A 23 -6.19 -23.75 -15.55
C ARG A 23 -6.00 -22.25 -15.73
N ARG A 24 -7.11 -21.51 -15.78
CA ARG A 24 -7.09 -20.05 -15.82
C ARG A 24 -6.34 -19.52 -14.60
N SER A 25 -5.33 -18.70 -14.84
CA SER A 25 -4.55 -18.04 -13.81
C SER A 25 -4.62 -16.54 -14.01
N PHE A 26 -4.67 -15.78 -12.91
CA PHE A 26 -4.68 -14.33 -12.93
C PHE A 26 -3.44 -13.81 -12.22
N LYS A 27 -2.76 -12.86 -12.86
CA LYS A 27 -1.67 -12.09 -12.27
C LYS A 27 -2.19 -11.22 -11.13
N VAL A 28 -1.28 -10.75 -10.29
CA VAL A 28 -1.64 -9.89 -9.14
C VAL A 28 -2.27 -8.58 -9.61
N GLU A 29 -1.70 -7.94 -10.64
CA GLU A 29 -2.20 -6.72 -11.25
C GLU A 29 -3.62 -6.88 -11.80
N GLU A 30 -3.87 -7.98 -12.53
CA GLU A 30 -5.20 -8.30 -13.06
C GLU A 30 -6.23 -8.48 -11.95
N LYS A 31 -5.86 -9.14 -10.84
CA LYS A 31 -6.75 -9.28 -9.68
C LYS A 31 -7.11 -7.94 -9.06
N LEU A 32 -6.16 -7.01 -8.97
CA LEU A 32 -6.39 -5.66 -8.44
C LEU A 32 -7.32 -4.85 -9.35
N LEU A 33 -7.13 -4.93 -10.67
CA LEU A 33 -8.01 -4.28 -11.64
C LEU A 33 -9.45 -4.81 -11.53
N ILE A 34 -9.63 -6.14 -11.44
CA ILE A 34 -10.95 -6.76 -11.30
C ILE A 34 -11.60 -6.38 -9.97
N LEU A 35 -10.83 -6.29 -8.88
CA LEU A 35 -11.37 -5.84 -7.58
C LEU A 35 -11.83 -4.38 -7.64
N LYS A 36 -11.04 -3.50 -8.26
CA LYS A 36 -11.42 -2.10 -8.45
C LYS A 36 -12.67 -1.96 -9.31
N GLN A 37 -12.74 -2.70 -10.42
CA GLN A 37 -13.92 -2.74 -11.28
C GLN A 37 -15.16 -3.21 -10.51
N ALA A 38 -15.02 -4.18 -9.60
CA ALA A 38 -16.12 -4.65 -8.75
C ALA A 38 -16.60 -3.59 -7.73
N GLU A 39 -15.75 -2.64 -7.35
CA GLU A 39 -16.11 -1.49 -6.51
C GLU A 39 -16.81 -0.40 -7.34
N ASP A 40 -16.33 -0.14 -8.56
CA ASP A 40 -16.84 0.92 -9.44
C ASP A 40 -18.16 0.53 -10.14
N GLU A 41 -18.22 -0.65 -10.78
CA GLU A 41 -19.36 -1.14 -11.56
C GLU A 41 -20.27 -2.09 -10.77
N GLY A 42 -19.81 -2.54 -9.61
CA GLY A 42 -20.53 -3.48 -8.76
C GLY A 42 -20.13 -4.95 -8.96
N ILE A 43 -20.25 -5.70 -7.86
CA ILE A 43 -19.74 -7.07 -7.74
C ILE A 43 -20.43 -8.02 -8.71
N LYS A 44 -21.76 -7.96 -8.84
CA LYS A 44 -22.53 -8.92 -9.66
C LYS A 44 -22.16 -8.84 -11.15
N GLN A 45 -22.06 -7.62 -11.68
CA GLN A 45 -21.68 -7.37 -13.08
C GLN A 45 -20.26 -7.87 -13.36
N THR A 46 -19.32 -7.54 -12.47
CA THR A 46 -17.91 -7.93 -12.61
C THR A 46 -17.72 -9.45 -12.53
N LEU A 47 -18.44 -10.14 -11.65
CA LEU A 47 -18.40 -11.62 -11.55
C LEU A 47 -18.89 -12.30 -12.84
N LEU A 48 -19.93 -11.75 -13.48
CA LEU A 48 -20.47 -12.27 -14.74
C LEU A 48 -19.49 -12.07 -15.89
N GLN A 49 -18.96 -10.86 -16.05
CA GLN A 49 -17.99 -10.51 -17.10
C GLN A 49 -16.72 -11.36 -17.01
N HIS A 50 -16.20 -11.54 -15.79
CA HIS A 50 -14.96 -12.27 -15.58
C HIS A 50 -15.16 -13.76 -15.31
N HIS A 51 -16.40 -14.28 -15.36
CA HIS A 51 -16.73 -15.68 -15.02
C HIS A 51 -16.10 -16.14 -13.69
N LEU A 52 -16.20 -15.29 -12.67
CA LEU A 52 -15.65 -15.55 -11.35
C LEU A 52 -16.77 -15.88 -10.37
N SER A 53 -16.47 -16.71 -9.37
CA SER A 53 -17.36 -16.87 -8.23
C SER A 53 -17.05 -15.82 -7.17
N TYR A 54 -18.07 -15.44 -6.40
CA TYR A 54 -17.94 -14.49 -5.31
C TYR A 54 -16.83 -14.89 -4.30
N SER A 55 -16.75 -16.19 -3.97
CA SER A 55 -15.74 -16.73 -3.06
C SER A 55 -14.31 -16.58 -3.58
N VAL A 56 -14.10 -16.53 -4.90
CA VAL A 56 -12.77 -16.25 -5.48
C VAL A 56 -12.41 -14.78 -5.28
N LEU A 57 -13.34 -13.88 -5.62
CA LEU A 57 -13.15 -12.44 -5.50
C LEU A 57 -12.94 -12.01 -4.04
N SER A 58 -13.73 -12.54 -3.11
CA SER A 58 -13.58 -12.31 -1.67
C SER A 58 -12.23 -12.80 -1.14
N ARG A 59 -11.77 -13.99 -1.55
CA ARG A 59 -10.44 -14.50 -1.17
C ARG A 59 -9.31 -13.61 -1.69
N TRP A 60 -9.43 -13.10 -2.92
CA TRP A 60 -8.42 -12.18 -3.47
C TRP A 60 -8.37 -10.89 -2.67
N ARG A 61 -9.52 -10.32 -2.34
CA ARG A 61 -9.61 -9.10 -1.53
C ARG A 61 -8.90 -9.26 -0.19
N ILE A 62 -9.25 -10.29 0.58
CA ILE A 62 -8.62 -10.56 1.90
C ILE A 62 -7.10 -10.73 1.75
N LYS A 63 -6.65 -11.50 0.76
CA LYS A 63 -5.22 -11.77 0.57
C LYS A 63 -4.45 -10.51 0.17
N LEU A 64 -5.00 -9.70 -0.73
CA LEU A 64 -4.34 -8.48 -1.21
C LEU A 64 -4.34 -7.38 -0.16
N GLU A 65 -5.43 -7.23 0.61
CA GLU A 65 -5.48 -6.33 1.77
C GLU A 65 -4.44 -6.72 2.83
N ALA A 66 -4.27 -8.02 3.12
CA ALA A 66 -3.25 -8.49 4.05
C ALA A 66 -1.82 -8.17 3.56
N LEU A 67 -1.55 -8.38 2.27
CA LEU A 67 -0.25 -8.04 1.66
C LEU A 67 0.01 -6.52 1.68
N HIS A 68 -1.01 -5.71 1.41
CA HIS A 68 -0.93 -4.26 1.53
C HIS A 68 -0.58 -3.83 2.96
N ARG A 69 -1.26 -4.39 3.97
CA ARG A 69 -0.99 -4.09 5.39
C ARG A 69 0.43 -4.47 5.82
N LEU A 70 0.92 -5.63 5.35
CA LEU A 70 2.29 -6.07 5.63
C LEU A 70 3.32 -5.12 5.01
N ASN A 71 3.14 -4.75 3.74
CA ASN A 71 4.04 -3.84 3.03
C ASN A 71 3.98 -2.41 3.60
N SER A 72 2.79 -1.91 3.94
CA SER A 72 2.64 -0.58 4.55
C SER A 72 3.33 -0.51 5.90
N ASN A 73 3.24 -1.57 6.70
CA ASN A 73 3.90 -1.62 8.00
C ASN A 73 5.42 -1.65 7.85
N ALA A 74 5.95 -2.46 6.93
CA ALA A 74 7.38 -2.53 6.66
C ALA A 74 7.96 -1.20 6.13
N LEU A 75 7.26 -0.53 5.21
CA LEU A 75 7.66 0.77 4.68
C LEU A 75 7.59 1.87 5.74
N ASN A 76 6.55 1.86 6.58
CA ASN A 76 6.42 2.81 7.69
C ASN A 76 7.56 2.62 8.70
N THR A 77 7.92 1.39 9.06
CA THR A 77 8.99 1.15 10.04
C THR A 77 10.36 1.58 9.53
N ALA A 78 10.71 1.27 8.28
CA ALA A 78 11.99 1.64 7.70
C ALA A 78 12.11 3.17 7.55
N SER A 79 11.05 3.82 7.04
CA SER A 79 11.01 5.28 6.90
C SER A 79 11.08 5.99 8.26
N GLN A 80 10.45 5.42 9.29
CA GLN A 80 10.49 5.99 10.64
C GLN A 80 11.89 5.89 11.28
N GLN A 81 12.60 4.79 11.06
CA GLN A 81 13.98 4.62 11.54
C GLN A 81 14.92 5.64 10.91
N GLU A 82 14.85 5.81 9.59
CA GLU A 82 15.66 6.81 8.87
C GLU A 82 15.34 8.23 9.33
N LEU A 83 14.06 8.55 9.49
CA LEU A 83 13.61 9.85 10.00
C LEU A 83 14.13 10.12 11.42
N ASN A 84 14.11 9.12 12.30
CA ASN A 84 14.65 9.25 13.66
C ASN A 84 16.16 9.53 13.65
N LEU A 85 16.92 8.81 12.82
CA LEU A 85 18.37 9.04 12.68
C LEU A 85 18.68 10.46 12.15
N LEU A 86 17.91 10.92 11.16
CA LEU A 86 18.05 12.28 10.63
C LEU A 86 17.71 13.35 11.68
N ILE A 87 16.71 13.12 12.51
CA ILE A 87 16.35 14.03 13.61
C ILE A 87 17.46 14.09 14.65
N GLU A 88 17.99 12.95 15.07
CA GLU A 88 19.09 12.88 16.04
C GLU A 88 20.34 13.62 15.52
N GLU A 89 20.69 13.39 14.26
CA GLU A 89 21.82 14.08 13.65
C GLU A 89 21.56 15.58 13.53
N ASN A 90 20.33 16.00 13.20
CA ASN A 90 19.99 17.42 13.15
C ASN A 90 20.12 18.10 14.53
N ILE A 91 19.67 17.43 15.60
CA ILE A 91 19.83 17.92 16.98
C ILE A 91 21.30 18.06 17.32
N ARG A 92 22.12 17.07 16.98
CA ARG A 92 23.57 17.09 17.21
C ARG A 92 24.23 18.25 16.46
N LEU A 93 23.94 18.41 15.18
CA LEU A 93 24.48 19.48 14.35
C LEU A 93 24.07 20.86 14.88
N ARG A 94 22.80 21.04 15.27
CA ARG A 94 22.33 22.29 15.88
C ARG A 94 23.09 22.62 17.16
N LYS A 95 23.39 21.63 18.00
CA LYS A 95 24.18 21.82 19.22
C LYS A 95 25.59 22.31 18.90
N ILE A 96 26.27 21.67 17.94
CA ILE A 96 27.61 22.07 17.51
C ILE A 96 27.60 23.50 16.96
N ILE A 97 26.63 23.85 16.12
CA ILE A 97 26.50 25.20 15.56
C ILE A 97 26.28 26.24 16.67
N ALA A 98 25.46 25.94 17.67
CA ALA A 98 25.24 26.83 18.80
C ALA A 98 26.52 27.04 19.63
N GLU A 99 27.27 25.97 19.90
CA GLU A 99 28.56 26.05 20.60
C GLU A 99 29.58 26.88 19.81
N GLN A 100 29.70 26.65 18.51
CA GLN A 100 30.59 27.42 17.62
C GLN A 100 30.20 28.91 17.56
N ALA A 101 28.90 29.21 17.49
CA ALA A 101 28.42 30.59 17.47
C ALA A 101 28.77 31.32 18.77
N LEU A 102 28.62 30.64 19.91
CA LEU A 102 29.00 31.19 21.22
C LEU A 102 30.50 31.44 21.31
N GLU A 103 31.32 30.47 20.89
CA GLU A 103 32.78 30.61 20.90
C GLU A 103 33.26 31.76 20.00
N LEU A 104 32.65 31.91 18.82
CA LEU A 104 32.91 33.05 17.92
C LEU A 104 32.56 34.39 18.57
N GLN A 105 31.44 34.48 19.29
CA GLN A 105 31.06 35.68 20.01
C GLN A 105 32.10 36.04 21.09
N ILE A 106 32.48 35.08 21.93
CA ILE A 106 33.48 35.28 22.98
C ILE A 106 34.82 35.74 22.38
N ASN A 107 35.25 35.13 21.28
CA ASN A 107 36.50 35.50 20.63
C ASN A 107 36.44 36.91 20.00
N ARG A 108 35.30 37.32 19.44
CA ARG A 108 35.09 38.69 18.96
C ARG A 108 35.18 39.71 20.10
N GLU A 109 34.53 39.43 21.23
CA GLU A 109 34.57 40.29 22.42
C GLU A 109 36.01 40.43 22.96
N ARG A 110 36.76 39.32 23.06
CA ARG A 110 38.18 39.34 23.45
C ARG A 110 39.03 40.20 22.53
N LEU A 111 38.86 40.05 21.21
CA LEU A 111 39.61 40.83 20.22
C LEU A 111 39.29 42.33 20.32
N ASN A 112 38.03 42.68 20.54
CA ASN A 112 37.62 44.07 20.72
C ASN A 112 38.25 44.69 21.97
N ASN A 113 38.29 43.95 23.08
CA ASN A 113 38.95 44.40 24.32
C ASN A 113 40.47 44.56 24.14
N LEU A 114 41.14 43.64 23.45
CA LEU A 114 42.58 43.79 23.16
C LEU A 114 42.87 45.03 22.30
N ARG A 115 42.02 45.31 21.31
CA ARG A 115 42.14 46.50 20.46
C ARG A 115 41.88 47.81 21.20
N SER A 116 41.04 47.82 22.22
CA SER A 116 40.82 49.02 23.04
C SER A 116 41.98 49.29 24.00
N ILE A 117 42.60 48.23 24.54
CA ILE A 117 43.77 48.35 25.44
C ILE A 117 44.99 48.92 24.70
N GLY A 118 45.24 48.54 23.45
CA GLY A 118 46.38 49.05 22.67
C GLY A 118 46.24 50.47 22.12
N LYS A 119 45.12 51.15 22.42
CA LYS A 119 44.84 52.54 21.98
C LYS A 119 44.88 53.58 23.11
N SER A 120 45.06 53.14 24.36
CA SER A 120 45.38 54.00 25.51
C SER A 120 46.88 54.04 25.75
#